data_AF-A0L757-F1
#
_entry.id   AF-A0L757-F1
#
_cell.length_a   1.000
_cell.length_b   1.000
_cell.length_c   1.000
_cell.angle_alpha   90.00
_cell.angle_beta   90.00
_cell.angle_gamma   90.00
#
_symmetry.space_group_name_H-M   'P 1'
#
loop_
_entity.id
_entity.type
_entity.pdbx_description
1 polymer ?
#
loop_
_entity_poly.entity_id
_entity_poly.type
_entity_poly.pdbx_seq_one_letter_code
_entity_poly.pdbx_strand_id
1 'polypeptide(L)'
;MDYEIELKIKNGRISYAMRKAGISSVAELARTAGVRPGNLYKIINMQLSPLNQYGEWRHAVLKMAEVLNCMPALLFNEQQIEGNVVRNQIQVPMTRDQMAMFLGQSSGPATAEEVEEVVEKRIMLGRAMQHLSAREAQVVNMRMENLRYEDVAKVMKITRERVRIIEAKASKKIKAVIEQIKESSTT
;
A
#
# COMPACT_ATOMS: atom_id res chain seq x y z
N MET A 1 6.29 4.22 -28.59
CA MET A 1 6.50 3.80 -27.20
C MET A 1 6.79 5.08 -26.47
N ASP A 2 5.88 5.50 -25.59
CA ASP A 2 5.82 6.91 -25.20
C ASP A 2 6.24 7.10 -23.74
N TYR A 3 6.18 6.04 -22.91
CA TYR A 3 6.52 6.11 -21.50
C TYR A 3 7.09 4.79 -20.99
N GLU A 4 7.99 4.90 -20.01
CA GLU A 4 8.49 3.80 -19.20
C GLU A 4 8.15 4.09 -17.74
N ILE A 5 7.42 3.18 -17.10
CA ILE A 5 7.08 3.30 -15.67
C ILE A 5 8.02 2.41 -14.85
N GLU A 6 8.70 3.01 -13.88
CA GLU A 6 9.43 2.29 -12.82
C GLU A 6 8.59 2.25 -11.54
N LEU A 7 8.14 1.05 -11.15
CA LEU A 7 7.45 0.80 -9.88
C LEU A 7 8.44 0.20 -8.88
N LYS A 8 8.71 0.93 -7.79
CA LYS A 8 9.59 0.49 -6.70
C LYS A 8 8.80 0.04 -5.48
N ILE A 9 8.92 -1.24 -5.14
CA ILE A 9 8.28 -1.84 -3.97
C ILE A 9 9.22 -1.70 -2.78
N LYS A 10 8.73 -1.13 -1.67
CA LYS A 10 9.47 -0.98 -0.40
C LYS A 10 8.83 -1.82 0.70
N ASN A 11 9.62 -2.28 1.68
CA ASN A 11 9.08 -2.96 2.86
C ASN A 11 8.33 -1.96 3.76
N GLY A 12 6.98 -1.98 3.66
CA GLY A 12 6.10 -1.10 4.42
C GLY A 12 6.10 -1.36 5.93
N ARG A 13 6.29 -2.61 6.37
CA ARG A 13 6.34 -2.99 7.80
C ARG A 13 7.57 -2.40 8.49
N ILE A 14 8.75 -2.53 7.86
CA ILE A 14 9.98 -1.91 8.36
C ILE A 14 9.87 -0.38 8.32
N SER A 15 9.36 0.19 7.22
CA SER A 15 9.20 1.64 7.09
C SER A 15 8.30 2.22 8.19
N TYR A 16 7.23 1.50 8.54
CA TYR A 16 6.35 1.88 9.65
C TYR A 16 7.06 1.75 11.01
N ALA A 17 7.76 0.64 11.25
CA ALA A 17 8.51 0.42 12.48
C ALA A 17 9.60 1.49 12.70
N MET A 18 10.33 1.88 11.65
CA MET A 18 11.33 2.94 11.70
C MET A 18 10.72 4.29 12.11
N ARG A 19 9.59 4.68 11.49
CA ARG A 19 8.88 5.91 11.86
C ARG A 19 8.42 5.89 13.32
N LYS A 20 7.92 4.74 13.79
CA LYS A 20 7.50 4.56 15.19
C LYS A 20 8.67 4.68 16.17
N ALA A 21 9.85 4.22 15.77
CA ALA A 21 11.09 4.33 16.55
C ALA A 21 11.80 5.68 16.41
N GLY A 22 11.24 6.64 15.65
CA GLY A 22 11.87 7.95 15.42
C GLY A 22 13.09 7.92 14.48
N ILE A 23 13.29 6.82 13.74
CA ILE A 23 14.45 6.64 12.86
C ILE A 23 14.10 7.11 11.46
N SER A 24 14.87 8.08 10.97
CA SER A 24 14.61 8.77 9.71
C SER A 24 15.18 8.04 8.48
N SER A 25 16.23 7.23 8.67
CA SER A 25 16.94 6.59 7.56
C SER A 25 17.48 5.20 7.89
N VAL A 26 17.68 4.39 6.85
CA VAL A 26 18.30 3.05 6.98
C VAL A 26 19.76 3.15 7.43
N ALA A 27 20.46 4.22 7.06
CA ALA A 27 21.82 4.48 7.50
C ALA A 27 21.88 4.77 9.00
N GLU A 28 20.92 5.53 9.53
CA GLU A 28 20.74 5.74 10.96
C GLU A 28 20.42 4.43 11.67
N LEU A 29 19.45 3.65 11.17
CA LEU A 29 19.13 2.33 11.71
C LEU A 29 20.35 1.41 11.78
N ALA A 30 21.16 1.37 10.73
CA ALA A 30 22.36 0.55 10.67
C ALA A 30 23.40 0.96 11.73
N ARG A 31 23.58 2.28 11.93
CA ARG A 31 24.48 2.82 12.97
C ARG A 31 23.98 2.47 14.36
N THR A 32 22.70 2.69 14.64
CA THR A 32 22.09 2.40 15.95
C THR A 32 22.10 0.91 16.26
N ALA A 33 21.88 0.06 15.25
CA ALA A 33 21.91 -1.39 15.40
C ALA A 33 23.32 -1.99 15.40
N GLY A 34 24.36 -1.19 15.11
CA GLY A 34 25.75 -1.67 15.03
C GLY A 34 25.98 -2.68 13.90
N VAL A 35 25.23 -2.59 12.80
CA VAL A 35 25.29 -3.54 11.68
C VAL A 35 25.84 -2.90 10.41
N ARG A 36 26.49 -3.70 9.57
CA ARG A 36 26.98 -3.23 8.27
C ARG A 36 25.78 -2.78 7.40
N PRO A 37 25.76 -1.52 6.92
CA PRO A 37 24.60 -0.99 6.19
C PRO A 37 24.23 -1.80 4.96
N GLY A 38 25.21 -2.32 4.21
CA GLY A 38 24.97 -3.02 2.94
C GLY A 38 24.05 -4.24 3.06
N ASN A 39 24.18 -5.04 4.12
CA ASN A 39 23.30 -6.19 4.32
C ASN A 39 21.90 -5.75 4.72
N LEU A 40 21.80 -4.71 5.56
CA LEU A 40 20.52 -4.16 6.00
C LEU A 40 19.75 -3.55 4.81
N TYR A 41 20.43 -2.80 3.94
CA TYR A 41 19.85 -2.27 2.71
C TYR A 41 19.32 -3.39 1.81
N LYS A 42 20.07 -4.47 1.61
CA LYS A 42 19.63 -5.61 0.80
C LYS A 42 18.40 -6.29 1.40
N ILE A 43 18.33 -6.44 2.73
CA ILE A 43 17.17 -7.03 3.40
C ILE A 43 15.95 -6.13 3.28
N ILE A 44 16.08 -4.84 3.57
CA ILE A 44 14.97 -3.86 3.52
C ILE A 44 14.44 -3.69 2.10
N ASN A 45 15.33 -3.67 1.11
CA ASN A 45 14.97 -3.58 -0.30
C ASN A 45 14.54 -4.93 -0.90
N MET A 46 14.34 -5.98 -0.09
CA MET A 46 13.94 -7.30 -0.59
C MET A 46 14.86 -7.79 -1.71
N GLN A 47 16.17 -7.74 -1.47
CA GLN A 47 17.21 -8.31 -2.34
C GLN A 47 17.93 -9.47 -1.65
N LEU A 48 17.72 -9.63 -0.34
CA LEU A 48 18.27 -10.70 0.47
C LEU A 48 17.20 -11.18 1.44
N SER A 49 17.02 -12.51 1.52
CA SER A 49 16.10 -13.11 2.49
C SER A 49 16.48 -12.73 3.92
N PRO A 50 15.50 -12.47 4.81
CA PRO A 50 15.77 -12.20 6.22
C PRO A 50 16.28 -13.44 6.97
N LEU A 51 16.10 -14.64 6.40
CA LEU A 51 16.61 -15.90 6.94
C LEU A 51 17.94 -16.30 6.29
N ASN A 52 18.75 -17.04 7.04
CA ASN A 52 19.96 -17.71 6.55
C ASN A 52 19.60 -19.07 5.89
N GLN A 53 20.61 -19.78 5.40
CA GLN A 53 20.43 -21.11 4.78
C GLN A 53 19.92 -22.20 5.75
N TYR A 54 20.00 -21.95 7.06
CA TYR A 54 19.53 -22.84 8.11
C TYR A 54 18.11 -22.50 8.59
N GLY A 55 17.45 -21.50 7.98
CA GLY A 55 16.12 -21.04 8.39
C GLY A 55 16.12 -20.12 9.61
N GLU A 56 17.27 -19.67 10.09
CA GLU A 56 17.38 -18.78 11.24
C GLU A 56 17.44 -17.32 10.81
N TRP A 57 16.99 -16.41 11.69
CA TRP A 57 17.10 -14.98 11.46
C TRP A 57 18.55 -14.55 11.31
N ARG A 58 18.84 -13.80 10.25
CA ARG A 58 20.16 -13.19 10.09
C ARG A 58 20.44 -12.25 11.27
N HIS A 59 21.69 -12.21 11.73
CA HIS A 59 22.12 -11.31 12.81
C HIS A 59 21.70 -9.85 12.58
N ALA A 60 21.76 -9.37 11.35
CA ALA A 60 21.33 -8.01 11.00
C ALA A 60 19.82 -7.76 11.25
N VAL A 61 18.99 -8.79 11.08
CA VAL A 61 17.55 -8.72 11.35
C VAL A 61 17.29 -8.67 12.85
N LEU A 62 17.99 -9.49 13.63
CA LEU A 62 17.87 -9.51 15.10
C LEU A 62 18.23 -8.15 15.69
N LYS A 63 19.38 -7.58 15.28
CA LYS A 63 19.82 -6.26 15.74
C LYS A 63 18.91 -5.12 15.33
N MET A 64 18.36 -5.18 14.11
CA MET A 64 17.34 -4.23 13.69
C MET A 64 16.08 -4.34 14.54
N ALA A 65 15.62 -5.56 14.83
CA ALA A 65 14.42 -5.80 15.63
C ALA A 65 14.59 -5.33 17.08
N GLU A 66 15.78 -5.51 17.68
CA GLU A 66 16.14 -4.95 18.99
C GLU A 66 15.99 -3.41 18.99
N VAL A 67 16.58 -2.72 18.01
CA VAL A 67 16.49 -1.25 17.91
C VAL A 67 15.07 -0.77 17.67
N LEU A 68 14.31 -1.48 16.84
CA LEU A 68 12.91 -1.16 16.54
C LEU A 68 11.94 -1.62 17.63
N ASN A 69 12.45 -2.22 18.72
CA ASN A 69 11.69 -2.76 19.85
C ASN A 69 10.49 -3.61 19.39
N CYS A 70 10.73 -4.57 18.50
CA CYS A 70 9.71 -5.43 17.94
C CYS A 70 10.24 -6.83 17.67
N MET A 71 9.34 -7.79 17.46
CA MET A 71 9.74 -9.15 17.07
C MET A 71 10.15 -9.18 15.59
N PRO A 72 11.23 -9.91 15.21
CA PRO A 72 11.66 -10.07 13.82
C PRO A 72 10.54 -10.48 12.85
N ALA A 73 9.66 -11.38 13.28
CA ALA A 73 8.53 -11.86 12.49
C ALA A 73 7.51 -10.76 12.11
N LEU A 74 7.45 -9.65 12.86
CA LEU A 74 6.55 -8.52 12.56
C LEU A 74 7.13 -7.58 11.49
N LEU A 75 8.42 -7.67 11.17
CA LEU A 75 9.08 -6.81 10.19
C LEU A 75 8.93 -7.31 8.75
N PHE A 76 8.53 -8.56 8.56
CA PHE A 76 8.43 -9.22 7.26
C PHE A 76 7.08 -9.91 7.10
N ASN A 77 6.56 -10.01 5.88
CA ASN A 77 5.41 -10.89 5.59
C ASN A 77 5.89 -12.33 5.31
N GLU A 78 4.96 -13.29 5.28
CA GLU A 78 5.28 -14.72 5.06
C GLU A 78 6.06 -14.93 3.76
N GLN A 79 5.65 -14.28 2.67
CA GLN A 79 6.32 -14.36 1.37
C GLN A 79 7.79 -13.89 1.41
N GLN A 80 8.09 -12.85 2.17
CA GLN A 80 9.45 -12.34 2.37
C GLN A 80 10.29 -13.29 3.25
N ILE A 81 9.68 -13.96 4.22
CA ILE A 81 10.35 -14.92 5.11
C ILE A 81 10.70 -16.19 4.35
N GLU A 82 9.77 -16.70 3.53
CA GLU A 82 9.92 -17.91 2.72
C GLU A 82 10.93 -17.77 1.57
N GLY A 83 11.47 -16.57 1.34
CA GLY A 83 12.53 -16.35 0.35
C GLY A 83 12.03 -16.20 -1.08
N ASN A 84 10.71 -16.07 -1.30
CA ASN A 84 10.14 -15.65 -2.57
C ASN A 84 10.35 -14.14 -2.75
N VAL A 85 11.60 -13.77 -3.01
CA VAL A 85 12.03 -12.40 -3.20
C VAL A 85 11.47 -11.89 -4.54
N VAL A 86 10.30 -11.28 -4.49
CA VAL A 86 9.71 -10.56 -5.62
C VAL A 86 10.66 -9.42 -5.99
N ARG A 87 10.96 -9.28 -7.29
CA ARG A 87 11.77 -8.20 -7.83
C ARG A 87 11.23 -6.87 -7.29
N ASN A 88 12.07 -6.15 -6.52
CA ASN A 88 11.66 -4.91 -5.85
C ASN A 88 11.43 -3.72 -6.80
N GLN A 89 11.75 -3.92 -8.08
CA GLN A 89 11.59 -2.98 -9.16
C GLN A 89 10.98 -3.71 -10.34
N ILE A 90 9.92 -3.12 -10.89
CA ILE A 90 9.28 -3.58 -12.12
C ILE A 90 9.30 -2.39 -13.07
N GLN A 91 9.94 -2.59 -14.22
CA GLN A 91 9.90 -1.67 -15.35
C GLN A 91 8.90 -2.22 -16.35
N VAL A 92 7.90 -1.42 -16.69
CA VAL A 92 6.90 -1.81 -17.70
C VAL A 92 6.89 -0.74 -18.78
N PRO A 93 7.43 -1.03 -19.99
CA PRO A 93 7.20 -0.15 -21.13
C PRO A 93 5.72 -0.25 -21.49
N MET A 94 5.05 0.89 -21.57
CA MET A 94 3.62 0.91 -21.89
C MET A 94 3.28 2.04 -22.85
N THR A 95 2.27 1.80 -23.67
CA THR A 95 1.70 2.87 -24.49
C THR A 95 0.85 3.79 -23.64
N ARG A 96 0.58 4.99 -24.15
CA ARG A 96 -0.29 5.97 -23.49
C ARG A 96 -1.65 5.38 -23.08
N ASP A 97 -2.26 4.60 -23.97
CA ASP A 97 -3.57 3.98 -23.72
C ASP A 97 -3.52 2.91 -22.62
N GLN A 98 -2.44 2.12 -22.58
CA GLN A 98 -2.22 1.12 -21.53
C GLN A 98 -1.98 1.77 -20.17
N MET A 99 -1.30 2.92 -20.14
CA MET A 99 -1.13 3.71 -18.92
C MET A 99 -2.47 4.24 -18.41
N ALA A 100 -3.32 4.78 -19.29
CA ALA A 100 -4.64 5.27 -18.94
C ALA A 100 -5.53 4.15 -18.36
N MET A 101 -5.49 2.95 -18.96
CA MET A 101 -6.18 1.77 -18.44
C MET A 101 -5.64 1.33 -17.07
N PHE A 102 -4.31 1.29 -16.87
CA PHE A 102 -3.69 0.95 -15.59
C PHE A 102 -4.04 1.96 -14.48
N LEU A 103 -4.13 3.24 -14.84
CA LEU A 103 -4.56 4.32 -13.97
C LEU A 103 -6.10 4.43 -13.85
N GLY A 104 -6.85 3.48 -14.43
CA GLY A 104 -8.29 3.34 -14.26
C GLY A 104 -9.11 4.45 -14.93
N GLN A 105 -8.59 5.07 -15.98
CA GLN A 105 -9.37 5.97 -16.82
C GLN A 105 -10.06 5.19 -17.93
N SER A 106 -11.38 5.40 -18.05
CA SER A 106 -12.10 5.22 -19.30
C SER A 106 -11.65 6.31 -20.28
N SER A 107 -10.90 5.88 -21.30
CA SER A 107 -10.77 6.49 -22.63
C SER A 107 -10.74 8.03 -22.72
N GLY A 108 -9.54 8.63 -22.65
CA GLY A 108 -9.33 10.03 -23.04
C GLY A 108 -7.86 10.45 -22.94
N PRO A 109 -7.38 11.39 -23.79
CA PRO A 109 -6.00 11.87 -23.72
C PRO A 109 -5.85 12.84 -22.54
N ALA A 110 -5.39 12.33 -21.39
CA ALA A 110 -5.18 13.16 -20.22
C ALA A 110 -3.93 14.04 -20.34
N THR A 111 -4.07 15.32 -20.00
CA THR A 111 -2.95 16.26 -19.82
C THR A 111 -2.17 15.96 -18.53
N ALA A 112 -0.93 16.47 -18.39
CA ALA A 112 -0.12 16.23 -17.19
C ALA A 112 -0.80 16.72 -15.89
N GLU A 113 -1.55 17.82 -15.98
CA GLU A 113 -2.35 18.37 -14.89
C GLU A 113 -3.50 17.44 -14.48
N GLU A 114 -4.13 16.76 -15.45
CA GLU A 114 -5.17 15.76 -15.18
C GLU A 114 -4.62 14.50 -14.50
N VAL A 115 -3.37 14.11 -14.81
CA VAL A 115 -2.71 12.98 -14.13
C VAL A 115 -2.42 13.30 -12.67
N GLU A 116 -1.95 14.51 -12.37
CA GLU A 116 -1.68 14.96 -11.00
C GLU A 116 -2.98 15.03 -10.17
N GLU A 117 -4.05 15.60 -10.75
CA GLU A 117 -5.36 15.66 -10.13
C GLU A 117 -5.93 14.26 -9.83
N VAL A 118 -5.67 13.27 -10.70
CA VAL A 118 -6.10 11.87 -10.51
C VAL A 118 -5.32 11.19 -9.39
N VAL A 119 -4.01 11.45 -9.29
CA VAL A 119 -3.18 10.92 -8.21
C VAL A 119 -3.65 11.47 -6.86
N GLU A 120 -3.92 12.77 -6.77
CA GLU A 120 -4.48 13.39 -5.56
C GLU A 120 -5.85 12.80 -5.20
N LYS A 121 -6.75 12.67 -6.18
CA LYS A 121 -8.08 12.04 -5.98
C LYS A 121 -7.95 10.60 -5.45
N ARG A 122 -6.99 9.81 -5.95
CA ARG A 122 -6.74 8.44 -5.47
C ARG A 122 -6.17 8.42 -4.05
N ILE A 123 -5.25 9.33 -3.72
CA ILE A 123 -4.70 9.44 -2.36
C ILE A 123 -5.80 9.86 -1.38
N MET A 124 -6.64 10.84 -1.74
CA MET A 124 -7.77 11.27 -0.92
C MET A 124 -8.78 10.14 -0.72
N LEU A 125 -9.11 9.39 -1.78
CA LEU A 125 -10.00 8.23 -1.69
C LEU A 125 -9.42 7.17 -0.76
N GLY A 126 -8.14 6.85 -0.90
CA GLY A 126 -7.46 5.89 -0.03
C GLY A 126 -7.47 6.29 1.45
N ARG A 127 -7.32 7.59 1.75
CA ARG A 127 -7.47 8.13 3.11
C ARG A 127 -8.92 8.03 3.60
N ALA A 128 -9.88 8.43 2.77
CA ALA A 128 -11.30 8.37 3.11
C ALA A 128 -11.78 6.92 3.39
N MET A 129 -11.23 5.94 2.67
CA MET A 129 -11.52 4.53 2.89
C MET A 129 -11.06 4.00 4.26
N GLN A 130 -10.05 4.61 4.90
CA GLN A 130 -9.59 4.21 6.23
C GLN A 130 -10.61 4.51 7.34
N HIS A 131 -11.53 5.44 7.09
CA HIS A 131 -12.60 5.81 8.03
C HIS A 131 -13.87 4.97 7.87
N LEU A 132 -13.89 4.04 6.90
CA LEU A 132 -14.97 3.08 6.73
C LEU A 132 -14.73 1.87 7.63
N SER A 133 -15.81 1.31 8.15
CA SER A 133 -15.73 -0.03 8.76
C SER A 133 -15.37 -1.07 7.70
N ALA A 134 -14.74 -2.18 8.11
CA ALA A 134 -14.36 -3.28 7.21
C ALA A 134 -15.52 -3.74 6.31
N ARG A 135 -16.73 -3.77 6.85
CA ARG A 135 -17.96 -4.15 6.12
C ARG A 135 -18.41 -3.11 5.10
N GLU A 136 -18.26 -1.82 5.42
CA GLU A 136 -18.55 -0.73 4.49
C GLU A 136 -17.54 -0.70 3.34
N ALA A 137 -16.25 -0.80 3.66
CA ALA A 137 -15.17 -0.84 2.66
C ALA A 137 -15.34 -2.01 1.69
N GLN A 138 -15.71 -3.19 2.19
CA GLN A 138 -15.94 -4.37 1.36
C GLN A 138 -17.09 -4.17 0.37
N VAL A 139 -18.22 -3.59 0.81
CA VAL A 139 -19.35 -3.27 -0.09
C VAL A 139 -18.94 -2.21 -1.12
N VAL A 140 -18.22 -1.16 -0.71
CA VAL A 140 -17.75 -0.11 -1.64
C VAL A 140 -16.79 -0.69 -2.68
N ASN A 141 -15.83 -1.52 -2.29
CA ASN A 141 -14.89 -2.16 -3.22
C ASN A 141 -15.61 -3.01 -4.27
N MET A 142 -16.53 -3.89 -3.84
CA MET A 142 -17.31 -4.71 -4.77
C MET A 142 -18.18 -3.85 -5.71
N ARG A 143 -18.68 -2.71 -5.22
CA ARG A 143 -19.44 -1.76 -6.05
C ARG A 143 -18.57 -0.96 -7.01
N MET A 144 -17.33 -0.64 -6.64
CA MET A 144 -16.34 -0.04 -7.55
C MET A 144 -15.92 -1.02 -8.65
N GLU A 145 -15.91 -2.32 -8.38
CA GLU A 145 -15.74 -3.39 -9.38
C GLU A 145 -17.01 -3.64 -10.23
N ASN A 146 -18.02 -2.78 -10.13
CA ASN A 146 -19.29 -2.84 -10.86
C ASN A 146 -20.16 -4.09 -10.60
N LEU A 147 -19.98 -4.80 -9.48
CA LEU A 147 -20.88 -5.90 -9.12
C LEU A 147 -22.30 -5.39 -8.85
N ARG A 148 -23.31 -6.16 -9.29
CA ARG A 148 -24.72 -5.84 -8.99
C ARG A 148 -24.99 -6.07 -7.51
N TYR A 149 -25.95 -5.34 -6.95
CA TYR A 149 -26.32 -5.47 -5.53
C TYR A 149 -26.71 -6.90 -5.13
N GLU A 150 -27.27 -7.67 -6.07
CA GLU A 150 -27.66 -9.07 -5.85
C GLU A 150 -26.45 -9.99 -5.69
N ASP A 151 -25.37 -9.73 -6.43
CA ASP A 151 -24.14 -10.52 -6.35
C ASP A 151 -23.37 -10.16 -5.08
N VAL A 152 -23.30 -8.87 -4.74
CA VAL A 152 -22.75 -8.41 -3.45
C VAL A 152 -23.52 -9.01 -2.27
N ALA A 153 -24.86 -9.04 -2.37
CA ALA A 153 -25.73 -9.63 -1.35
C ALA A 153 -25.44 -11.13 -1.13
N LYS A 154 -25.24 -11.89 -2.22
CA LYS A 154 -24.85 -13.31 -2.15
C LYS A 154 -23.50 -13.51 -1.49
N VAL A 155 -22.48 -12.75 -1.91
CA VAL A 155 -21.12 -12.85 -1.36
C VAL A 155 -21.10 -12.51 0.13
N MET A 156 -21.79 -11.44 0.50
CA MET A 156 -21.85 -10.93 1.88
C MET A 156 -22.90 -11.64 2.75
N LYS A 157 -23.66 -12.60 2.19
CA LYS A 157 -24.78 -13.30 2.84
C LYS A 157 -25.77 -12.36 3.53
N ILE A 158 -26.16 -11.30 2.83
CA ILE A 158 -27.15 -10.31 3.30
C ILE A 158 -28.20 -10.03 2.24
N THR A 159 -29.23 -9.26 2.60
CA THR A 159 -30.24 -8.83 1.63
C THR A 159 -29.70 -7.73 0.72
N ARG A 160 -30.22 -7.67 -0.52
CA ARG A 160 -29.95 -6.60 -1.49
C ARG A 160 -30.16 -5.21 -0.88
N GLU A 161 -31.25 -5.04 -0.12
CA GLU A 161 -31.56 -3.77 0.54
C GLU A 161 -30.52 -3.41 1.60
N ARG A 162 -29.98 -4.40 2.31
CA ARG A 162 -28.91 -4.17 3.27
C ARG A 162 -27.62 -3.69 2.60
N VAL A 163 -27.28 -4.20 1.42
CA VAL A 163 -26.15 -3.71 0.62
C VAL A 163 -26.34 -2.24 0.27
N ARG A 164 -27.53 -1.87 -0.24
CA ARG A 164 -27.88 -0.48 -0.61
C ARG A 164 -27.73 0.48 0.56
N ILE A 165 -28.22 0.10 1.75
CA ILE A 165 -28.11 0.92 2.96
C ILE A 165 -26.64 1.09 3.37
N ILE A 166 -25.84 0.02 3.31
CA ILE A 166 -24.42 0.08 3.67
C ILE A 166 -23.65 1.00 2.71
N GLU A 167 -23.87 0.87 1.41
CA GLU A 167 -23.25 1.71 0.39
C GLU A 167 -23.64 3.19 0.56
N ALA A 168 -24.91 3.49 0.84
CA ALA A 168 -25.36 4.87 1.06
C ALA A 168 -24.71 5.48 2.32
N LYS A 169 -24.56 4.71 3.39
CA LYS A 169 -23.85 5.16 4.61
C LYS A 169 -22.37 5.38 4.35
N ALA A 170 -21.71 4.44 3.66
CA ALA A 170 -20.31 4.54 3.29
C ALA A 170 -20.05 5.78 2.41
N SER A 171 -20.89 6.01 1.40
CA SER A 171 -20.78 7.15 0.49
C SER A 171 -20.91 8.50 1.24
N LYS A 172 -21.82 8.60 2.22
CA LYS A 172 -21.93 9.82 3.05
C LYS A 172 -20.67 10.06 3.87
N LYS A 173 -20.09 9.01 4.47
CA LYS A 173 -18.83 9.12 5.24
C LYS A 173 -17.67 9.54 4.37
N ILE A 174 -17.51 8.93 3.19
CA ILE A 174 -16.44 9.27 2.24
C ILE A 174 -16.53 10.75 1.87
N LYS A 175 -17.73 11.26 1.54
CA LYS A 175 -17.93 12.69 1.21
C LYS A 175 -17.51 13.61 2.35
N ALA A 176 -17.98 13.33 3.58
CA ALA A 176 -17.66 14.15 4.75
C ALA A 176 -16.15 14.20 5.04
N VAL A 177 -15.46 13.06 4.89
CA VAL A 177 -14.01 12.99 5.09
C VAL A 177 -13.25 13.73 3.98
N ILE A 178 -13.71 13.64 2.73
CA ILE A 178 -13.11 14.38 1.61
C ILE A 178 -13.26 15.89 1.83
N GLU A 179 -14.42 16.37 2.29
CA GLU A 179 -14.63 17.79 2.63
C GLU A 179 -13.66 18.25 3.73
N GLN A 180 -13.53 17.48 4.82
CA GLN A 180 -12.60 17.78 5.91
C GLN A 180 -11.12 17.81 5.43
N ILE A 181 -10.72 16.89 4.55
CA ILE A 181 -9.35 16.85 4.00
C ILE A 181 -9.07 18.09 3.13
N LYS A 182 -10.06 18.58 2.37
CA LYS A 182 -9.92 19.78 1.55
C LYS A 182 -9.78 21.03 2.40
N GLU A 183 -10.58 21.17 3.45
CA GLU A 183 -10.50 22.28 4.41
C GLU A 183 -9.13 22.32 5.11
N SER A 184 -8.59 21.15 5.47
CA SER A 184 -7.28 21.01 6.13
C SER A 184 -6.08 21.30 5.22
N SER A 185 -6.26 21.23 3.89
CA SER A 185 -5.19 21.50 2.91
C SER A 185 -5.14 22.98 2.48
N THR A 186 -6.12 23.78 2.90
CA THR A 186 -6.26 25.21 2.53
C THR A 186 -5.77 26.16 3.65
N THR A 187 -5.25 25.62 4.76
CA THR A 187 -4.66 26.37 5.89
C THR A 187 -3.18 26.03 6.01
#